data_AF-A0AAN0KJU6-F1
#
_entry.id   AF-A0AAN0KJU6-F1
#
_cell.length_a   1.000
_cell.length_b   1.000
_cell.length_c   1.000
_cell.angle_alpha   90.00
_cell.angle_beta   90.00
_cell.angle_gamma   90.00
#
_symmetry.space_group_name_H-M   'P 1'
#
loop_
_entity.id
_entity.type
_entity.pdbx_description
1 polymer ?
#
loop_
_entity_poly.entity_id
_entity_poly.type
_entity_poly.pdbx_seq_one_letter_code
_entity_poly.pdbx_strand_id
1 'polypeptide(L)' 'MHVAEGDKVKKGQLLLEFDLEASQKAGYDTVTPMVITNAEEYRVFSLGAARQQQAGETVIALA' A
#
# COMPACT_ATOMS: atom_id res chain seq x y z
N MET A 1 12.15 -3.86 -8.78
CA MET A 1 12.23 -2.68 -7.88
C MET A 1 12.54 -1.46 -8.71
N HIS A 2 11.74 -0.41 -8.59
CA HIS A 2 11.87 0.83 -9.37
C HIS A 2 12.39 2.01 -8.54
N VAL A 3 12.63 1.80 -7.24
CA VAL A 3 13.14 2.79 -6.29
C VAL A 3 14.26 2.18 -5.45
N ALA A 4 15.13 3.02 -4.91
CA ALA A 4 16.21 2.66 -3.99
C ALA A 4 15.96 3.20 -2.57
N GLU A 5 16.72 2.69 -1.61
CA GLU A 5 16.69 3.21 -0.24
C GLU A 5 17.07 4.69 -0.21
N GLY A 6 16.29 5.49 0.52
CA GLY A 6 16.49 6.93 0.62
C GLY A 6 15.79 7.76 -0.47
N ASP A 7 15.22 7.13 -1.50
CA ASP A 7 14.50 7.86 -2.55
C ASP A 7 13.23 8.53 -1.99
N LYS A 8 13.03 9.80 -2.36
CA LYS A 8 11.75 10.49 -2.15
C LYS A 8 10.78 10.10 -3.25
N VAL A 9 9.62 9.56 -2.87
CA VAL A 9 8.57 9.13 -3.80
C VAL A 9 7.38 10.09 -3.80
N LYS A 10 6.58 10.06 -4.86
CA LYS A 10 5.32 10.82 -4.98
C LYS A 10 4.12 9.89 -5.08
N LYS A 11 2.93 10.38 -4.73
CA LYS A 11 1.67 9.63 -4.89
C LYS A 11 1.55 9.12 -6.34
N GLY A 12 1.27 7.83 -6.49
CA GLY A 12 1.08 7.17 -7.78
C GLY A 12 2.37 6.71 -8.47
N GLN A 13 3.55 6.95 -7.89
CA GLN A 13 4.80 6.42 -8.42
C GLN A 13 4.86 4.90 -8.23
N LEU A 14 5.19 4.18 -9.30
CA LEU A 14 5.38 2.74 -9.26
C LEU A 14 6.66 2.40 -8.48
N LEU A 15 6.54 1.51 -7.49
CA LEU A 15 7.65 1.13 -6.61
C LEU A 15 8.22 -0.24 -6.96
N LEU A 16 7.35 -1.20 -7.29
CA LEU A 16 7.71 -2.57 -7.63
C LEU A 16 6.65 -3.19 -8.54
N GLU A 17 7.07 -4.22 -9.27
CA GLU A 17 6.22 -5.12 -10.04
C GLU A 17 6.53 -6.54 -9.58
N PHE A 18 5.51 -7.38 -9.49
CA PHE A 18 5.65 -8.80 -9.17
C PHE A 18 4.55 -9.61 -9.84
N ASP A 19 4.84 -10.90 -10.06
CA ASP A 19 3.87 -11.84 -10.61
C ASP A 19 2.98 -12.38 -9.48
N LEU A 20 1.74 -11.91 -9.45
CA LEU A 20 0.75 -12.30 -8.45
C LEU A 20 0.37 -13.78 -8.60
N GLU A 21 0.26 -14.31 -9.82
CA GLU A 21 -0.11 -15.71 -10.04
C GLU A 21 0.99 -16.66 -9.60
N ALA A 22 2.24 -16.33 -9.92
CA ALA A 22 3.39 -17.13 -9.48
C ALA A 22 3.47 -17.14 -7.94
N SER A 23 3.22 -16.01 -7.30
CA SER A 23 3.21 -15.89 -5.83
C SER A 23 2.13 -16.79 -5.19
N GLN A 24 0.91 -16.77 -5.75
CA GLN A 24 -0.18 -17.65 -5.30
C GLN A 24 0.14 -19.13 -5.52
N LYS A 25 0.66 -19.50 -6.70
CA LYS A 25 1.04 -20.89 -7.03
C LYS A 25 2.16 -21.43 -6.14
N ALA A 26 3.06 -20.57 -5.68
CA ALA A 26 4.08 -20.91 -4.71
C ALA A 26 3.56 -21.07 -3.27
N GLY A 27 2.27 -20.79 -3.03
CA GLY A 27 1.62 -20.96 -1.72
C GLY A 27 1.73 -19.75 -0.79
N TYR A 28 2.14 -18.58 -1.31
CA TYR A 28 2.19 -17.36 -0.52
C TYR A 28 0.82 -16.68 -0.42
N ASP A 29 0.53 -16.08 0.74
CA ASP A 29 -0.60 -15.19 0.91
C ASP A 29 -0.37 -13.89 0.11
N THR A 30 -1.38 -13.49 -0.66
CA THR A 30 -1.35 -12.25 -1.45
C THR A 30 -1.90 -11.04 -0.71
N VAL A 31 -2.37 -11.21 0.53
CA VAL A 31 -2.70 -10.09 1.41
C VAL A 31 -1.45 -9.23 1.59
N THR A 32 -1.51 -7.99 1.12
CA THR A 32 -0.44 -7.01 1.25
C THR A 32 -0.79 -6.04 2.39
N PRO A 33 -0.21 -6.18 3.59
CA PRO A 33 -0.52 -5.30 4.71
C PRO A 33 0.07 -3.91 4.50
N MET A 34 -0.70 -2.88 4.85
CA MET A 34 -0.22 -1.50 4.95
C MET A 34 -0.16 -1.12 6.43
N VAL A 35 1.01 -0.69 6.89
CA VAL A 35 1.27 -0.35 8.31
C VAL A 35 1.67 1.12 8.43
N ILE A 36 1.04 1.84 9.35
CA ILE A 36 1.42 3.20 9.72
C ILE A 36 2.26 3.09 11.00
N THR A 37 3.55 3.42 10.90
CA THR A 37 4.50 3.22 12.00
C THR A 37 4.51 4.37 13.02
N ASN A 38 4.06 5.56 12.63
CA ASN A 38 3.95 6.76 13.47
C ASN A 38 2.49 7.08 13.81
N ALA A 39 1.68 6.06 14.09
CA ALA A 39 0.22 6.20 14.26
C ALA A 39 -0.18 7.18 15.39
N GLU A 40 0.66 7.35 16.41
CA GLU A 40 0.47 8.32 17.50
C GLU A 40 0.39 9.78 17.07
N GLU A 41 0.94 10.11 15.89
CA GLU A 41 0.86 11.45 15.31
C GLU A 41 -0.52 11.78 14.72
N TYR A 42 -1.38 10.76 14.56
CA TYR A 42 -2.70 10.89 13.96
C TYR A 42 -3.77 10.60 15.01
N ARG A 43 -4.79 11.46 15.11
CA ARG A 43 -5.86 11.33 16.11
C ARG A 43 -7.08 10.63 15.56
N VAL A 44 -7.30 10.68 14.25
CA VAL A 44 -8.47 10.09 13.61
C VAL A 44 -8.06 9.33 12.35
N PHE A 45 -8.66 8.16 12.18
CA PHE A 45 -8.53 7.33 10.99
C PHE A 45 -9.93 7.10 10.41
N SER A 46 -10.09 7.31 9.11
CA SER A 46 -11.29 6.86 8.40
C SER A 46 -10.91 6.00 7.20
N LEU A 47 -11.71 4.96 6.96
CA LEU A 47 -11.54 4.08 5.82
C LEU A 47 -12.13 4.73 4.57
N GLY A 48 -11.49 4.52 3.43
CA GLY A 48 -12.05 4.86 2.13
C GLY A 48 -13.41 4.19 1.92
N ALA A 49 -14.31 4.89 1.23
CA ALA A 49 -15.71 4.47 1.12
C ALA A 49 -15.92 3.14 0.36
N ALA A 50 -14.96 2.73 -0.48
CA ALA A 50 -15.12 1.56 -1.34
C ALA A 50 -14.47 0.30 -0.76
N ARG A 51 -15.19 -0.82 -0.88
CA ARG A 51 -14.74 -2.15 -0.45
C ARG A 51 -13.66 -2.75 -1.37
N GLN A 52 -13.65 -2.32 -2.63
CA GLN A 52 -12.58 -2.55 -3.59
C GLN A 52 -11.98 -1.21 -3.97
N GLN A 53 -10.66 -1.14 -4.01
CA GLN A 53 -9.89 0.07 -4.27
C GLN A 53 -8.98 -0.17 -5.47
N GLN A 54 -8.80 0.86 -6.29
CA GLN A 54 -7.84 0.86 -7.38
C GLN A 54 -6.56 1.61 -6.99
N ALA A 55 -5.47 1.33 -7.70
CA ALA A 55 -4.21 2.03 -7.49
C ALA A 55 -4.40 3.55 -7.68
N GLY A 56 -3.96 4.33 -6.69
CA GLY A 56 -4.09 5.80 -6.68
C GLY A 56 -5.30 6.34 -5.91
N GLU A 57 -6.26 5.48 -5.53
CA GLU A 57 -7.38 5.84 -4.69
C GLU A 57 -6.99 5.94 -3.20
N THR A 58 -7.82 6.64 -2.42
CA THR A 58 -7.59 6.81 -0.98
C THR A 58 -8.18 5.63 -0.22
N VAL A 59 -7.30 4.82 0.38
CA VAL A 59 -7.68 3.67 1.21
C VAL A 59 -7.92 4.07 2.67
N ILE A 60 -7.11 4.98 3.21
CA ILE A 60 -7.22 5.50 4.57
C ILE A 60 -6.96 7.01 4.54
N ALA A 61 -7.77 7.78 5.25
CA ALA A 61 -7.49 9.18 5.56
C ALA A 61 -7.07 9.32 7.03
N LEU A 62 -6.05 10.13 7.26
CA LEU A 62 -5.46 10.41 8.57
C LEU A 62 -5.63 11.90 8.88
N ALA A 63 -6.01 12.22 10.13
CA ALA A 63 -6.18 13.59 10.61
C ALA A 63 -5.55 13.77 12.00
#